data_AF-C6AR00-F1
#
_entry.id   AF-C6AR00-F1
#
_cell.length_a   1.000
_cell.length_b   1.000
_cell.length_c   1.000
_cell.angle_alpha   90.00
_cell.angle_beta   90.00
_cell.angle_gamma   90.00
#
_symmetry.space_group_name_H-M   'P 1'
#
loop_
_entity.id
_entity.type
_entity.pdbx_description
1 polymer ?
#
loop_
_entity_poly.entity_id
_entity_poly.type
_entity_poly.pdbx_seq_one_letter_code
_entity_poly.pdbx_strand_id
1 'polypeptide(L)' 'MKFKKLDVWKESARLCVEVYKNLGTLRDYGFRDQITRSALSIPSNIAKGSCAEISSRYT' A
#
# COMPACT_ATOMS: atom_id res chain seq x y z
N MET A 1 4.17 -2.96 15.64
CA MET A 1 3.53 -2.73 14.31
C MET A 1 2.07 -3.22 14.35
N LYS A 2 1.10 -2.36 14.72
CA LYS A 2 -0.32 -2.74 14.85
C LYS A 2 -1.05 -2.90 13.51
N PHE A 3 -0.64 -2.13 12.48
CA PHE A 3 -1.26 -2.16 11.15
C PHE A 3 -1.25 -3.53 10.46
N LYS A 4 -0.26 -4.39 10.76
CA LYS A 4 -0.18 -5.76 10.19
C LYS A 4 -1.35 -6.66 10.62
N LYS A 5 -2.10 -6.28 11.65
CA LYS A 5 -3.32 -6.98 12.09
C LYS A 5 -4.57 -6.52 11.33
N LEU A 6 -4.54 -5.35 10.70
CA LEU A 6 -5.67 -4.82 9.96
C LEU A 6 -5.87 -5.60 8.66
N ASP A 7 -7.06 -6.17 8.48
CA ASP A 7 -7.36 -6.93 7.27
C ASP A 7 -7.34 -6.04 6.02
N VAL A 8 -7.82 -4.79 6.13
CA VAL A 8 -7.70 -3.79 5.05
C VAL A 8 -6.25 -3.52 4.62
N TRP A 9 -5.29 -3.57 5.56
CA TRP A 9 -3.88 -3.44 5.21
C TRP A 9 -3.37 -4.70 4.47
N LYS A 10 -3.78 -5.89 4.91
CA LYS A 10 -3.39 -7.15 4.25
C LYS A 10 -3.97 -7.23 2.83
N GLU A 11 -5.24 -6.86 2.64
CA GLU A 11 -5.86 -6.85 1.32
C GLU A 11 -5.21 -5.83 0.39
N SER A 12 -4.94 -4.61 0.86
CA SER A 12 -4.24 -3.60 0.06
C SER A 12 -2.80 -4.02 -0.30
N ALA A 13 -2.09 -4.70 0.61
CA ALA A 13 -0.77 -5.25 0.31
C ALA A 13 -0.83 -6.37 -0.74
N ARG A 14 -1.80 -7.29 -0.66
CA ARG A 14 -2.01 -8.33 -1.68
C ARG A 14 -2.38 -7.73 -3.03
N LEU A 15 -3.29 -6.76 -3.06
CA LEU A 15 -3.66 -6.03 -4.27
C LEU A 15 -2.43 -5.38 -4.90
N CYS A 16 -1.57 -4.75 -4.11
CA CYS A 16 -0.32 -4.18 -4.61
C CYS A 16 0.54 -5.26 -5.28
N VAL A 17 0.74 -6.42 -4.65
CA VAL A 17 1.49 -7.53 -5.26
C VAL A 17 0.88 -7.98 -6.59
N GLU A 18 -0.44 -8.13 -6.65
CA GLU A 18 -1.12 -8.53 -7.89
C GLU A 18 -0.99 -7.48 -8.99
N VAL A 19 -1.04 -6.19 -8.67
CA VAL A 19 -0.78 -5.10 -9.63
C VAL A 19 0.62 -5.20 -10.23
N TYR A 20 1.65 -5.44 -9.41
CA TYR A 20 3.02 -5.60 -9.89
C TYR A 20 3.18 -6.82 -10.79
N LYS A 21 2.53 -7.95 -10.45
CA LYS A 21 2.56 -9.17 -11.27
C LYS A 21 1.88 -8.95 -12.63
N ASN A 22 0.68 -8.38 -12.63
CA ASN A 22 -0.11 -8.18 -13.86
C ASN A 22 0.55 -7.17 -14.81
N LEU A 23 1.25 -6.16 -14.29
CA LEU A 23 1.92 -5.15 -15.11
C LEU A 23 3.39 -5.48 -15.42
N GLY A 24 3.92 -6.61 -14.95
CA GLY A 24 5.35 -6.95 -15.09
C GLY A 24 5.84 -7.06 -16.54
N THR A 25 4.97 -7.48 -17.45
CA THR A 25 5.26 -7.60 -18.89
C THR A 25 4.86 -6.37 -19.70
N LEU A 26 4.21 -5.38 -19.08
CA LEU A 26 3.78 -4.16 -19.75
C LEU A 26 5.00 -3.29 -20.08
N ARG A 27 5.18 -3.00 -21.37
CA ARG A 27 6.26 -2.16 -21.90
C ARG A 27 5.97 -0.66 -21.81
N ASP A 28 4.73 -0.27 -21.55
CA ASP A 28 4.39 1.11 -21.20
C ASP A 28 4.88 1.38 -19.77
N TYR A 29 6.13 1.84 -19.68
CA TYR A 29 6.80 2.09 -18.42
C TYR A 29 6.19 3.25 -17.64
N GLY A 30 5.65 4.26 -18.32
CA GLY A 30 5.04 5.43 -17.69
C GLY A 30 3.73 5.06 -17.02
N PHE A 31 2.84 4.37 -17.74
CA PHE A 31 1.60 3.86 -17.18
C PHE A 31 1.87 2.85 -16.05
N ARG A 32 2.80 1.92 -16.26
CA ARG A 32 3.19 0.94 -15.24
C ARG A 32 3.67 1.61 -13.96
N ASP A 33 4.53 2.62 -14.06
CA ASP A 33 5.06 3.32 -12.89
C ASP A 33 3.96 4.07 -12.12
N GLN A 34 3.08 4.79 -12.82
CA GLN A 34 1.98 5.50 -12.18
C GLN A 34 1.03 4.55 -11.40
N ILE A 35 0.66 3.42 -12.01
CA ILE A 35 -0.25 2.46 -11.38
C ILE A 35 0.43 1.75 -10.20
N THR A 36 1.67 1.29 -10.36
CA THR A 36 2.40 0.59 -9.29
C THR A 36 2.68 1.51 -8.10
N ARG A 37 3.06 2.77 -8.32
CA ARG A 37 3.25 3.76 -7.24
C ARG A 37 1.94 4.10 -6.54
N SER A 38 0.85 4.21 -7.28
CA SER A 38 -0.49 4.43 -6.70
C SER A 38 -0.93 3.25 -5.83
N ALA A 39 -0.74 2.01 -6.31
CA ALA A 39 -1.07 0.79 -5.57
C ALA A 39 -0.23 0.66 -4.28
N LEU A 40 1.06 0.98 -4.32
CA LEU A 40 1.94 0.96 -3.15
C LEU A 40 1.59 2.03 -2.09
N SER A 41 1.04 3.16 -2.52
CA SER A 41 0.64 4.27 -1.64
C SER A 41 -0.47 3.86 -0.65
N ILE A 42 -1.39 2.98 -1.06
CA ILE A 42 -2.54 2.55 -0.24
C ILE A 42 -2.10 1.86 1.07
N PRO A 43 -1.37 0.71 1.05
CA PRO A 43 -0.93 0.06 2.29
C PRO A 43 0.02 0.93 3.10
N SER A 44 0.79 1.81 2.44
CA SER A 44 1.70 2.76 3.10
C SER A 44 0.95 3.81 3.92
N ASN A 45 -0.12 4.38 3.37
CA ASN A 45 -0.96 5.35 4.07
C ASN A 45 -1.74 4.71 5.22
N ILE A 46 -2.24 3.48 5.05
CA ILE A 46 -2.89 2.73 6.14
C ILE A 46 -1.90 2.48 7.29
N ALA A 47 -0.66 2.07 6.96
CA ALA A 47 0.38 1.86 7.96
C ALA A 47 0.73 3.16 8.70
N LYS A 48 0.84 4.28 7.96
CA LYS A 48 1.11 5.61 8.53
C LYS A 48 -0.02 6.08 9.44
N GLY A 49 -1.28 5.96 9.01
CA GLY A 49 -2.45 6.33 9.82
C GLY A 49 -2.55 5.53 11.11
N SER A 50 -2.35 4.21 11.05
CA SER A 50 -2.31 3.34 12.24
C SER A 50 -1.17 3.69 13.21
N CYS A 51 -0.10 4.31 12.71
CA CYS A 51 1.00 4.81 13.55
C CYS A 51 0.71 6.22 14.11
N ALA A 52 -0.01 7.07 13.38
CA ALA A 52 -0.35 8.44 13.79
C ALA A 52 -1.41 8.47 14.91
N GLU A 53 -2.43 7.61 14.87
CA GLU A 53 -3.38 7.45 15.99
C GLU A 53 -2.69 7.09 17.31
N ILE A 54 -1.57 6.38 17.24
CA ILE A 54 -0.76 6.07 18.43
C ILE A 54 -0.15 7.38 18.95
N SER A 55 0.53 8.16 18.12
CA SER A 55 1.17 9.41 18.54
C SER A 55 0.19 10.40 19.16
N SER A 56 -1.01 10.55 18.59
CA SER A 56 -2.04 11.47 19.09
C SER A 56 -2.69 11.02 20.41
N ARG A 57 -2.56 9.75 20.81
CA ARG A 57 -3.02 9.27 22.12
C ARG A 57 -1.99 9.42 23.24
N TYR A 58 -0.75 9.81 22.91
CA TYR A 58 0.34 9.99 23.88
C TYR A 58 0.82 11.45 23.98
N THR A 59 0.15 12.39 23.32
CA THR A 59 0.22 13.85 23.51
C THR A 59 -1.11 14.34 24.05
#